data_AF-A0A2D6EVD9-F1
#
_entry.id   AF-A0A2D6EVD9-F1
#
_cell.length_a   1.000
_cell.length_b   1.000
_cell.length_c   1.000
_cell.angle_alpha   90.00
_cell.angle_beta   90.00
_cell.angle_gamma   90.00
#
_symmetry.space_group_name_H-M   'P 1'
#
loop_
_entity.id
_entity.type
_entity.pdbx_description
1 polymer ?
#
loop_
_entity_poly.entity_id
_entity_poly.type
_entity_poly.pdbx_seq_one_letter_code
_entity_poly.pdbx_strand_id
1 'polypeptide(L)' 'MVQAVINIEENTNRVLNIVKAKFGLNDKSQAINLVVKEYEETSLEPELKPEYKEKLTKILKGKHLSRKEFEKEVA' A
#
# COMPACT_ATOMS: atom_id res chain seq x y z
N MET A 1 -2.72 -19.52 2.59
CA MET A 1 -1.47 -19.19 3.31
C MET A 1 -0.31 -19.71 2.50
N VAL A 2 0.75 -18.92 2.36
CA VAL A 2 2.00 -19.34 1.71
C VAL A 2 3.03 -19.61 2.81
N GLN A 3 3.84 -20.66 2.65
CA GLN A 3 4.93 -20.97 3.57
C GLN A 3 6.26 -20.63 2.89
N ALA A 4 7.15 -19.99 3.65
CA ALA A 4 8.49 -19.66 3.19
C ALA A 4 9.50 -19.93 4.32
N VAL A 5 10.66 -20.44 3.95
CA VAL A 5 11.83 -20.52 4.84
C VAL A 5 12.74 -19.36 4.48
N ILE A 6 13.05 -18.50 5.45
CA ILE A 6 13.88 -17.32 5.26
C ILE A 6 15.01 -17.31 6.30
N ASN A 7 16.16 -16.80 5.90
CA ASN A 7 17.24 -16.48 6.82
C ASN A 7 17.10 -15.02 7.22
N ILE A 8 17.15 -14.73 8.52
CA ILE A 8 17.10 -13.37 9.06
C ILE A 8 18.25 -13.16 10.02
N GLU A 9 18.66 -11.91 10.20
CA GLU A 9 19.68 -11.55 11.18
C GLU A 9 19.19 -11.77 12.61
N GLU A 10 20.12 -12.01 13.53
CA GLU A 10 19.84 -12.18 14.96
C GLU A 10 19.12 -10.94 15.55
N ASN A 11 19.50 -9.74 15.10
CA ASN A 11 18.83 -8.51 15.51
C ASN A 11 17.37 -8.47 15.05
N THR A 12 17.10 -8.78 13.78
CA THR A 12 15.74 -8.87 13.22
C THR A 12 14.88 -9.86 14.01
N ASN A 13 15.43 -11.02 14.36
CA ASN A 13 14.76 -12.03 15.16
C ASN A 13 14.36 -11.51 16.55
N ARG A 14 15.23 -10.75 17.22
CA ARG A 14 14.94 -10.11 18.51
C ARG A 14 13.84 -9.07 18.41
N VAL A 15 13.89 -8.20 17.40
CA VAL A 15 12.85 -7.19 17.15
C VAL A 15 11.49 -7.85 16.92
N LEU A 16 11.42 -8.91 16.11
CA LEU A 16 10.18 -9.66 15.87
C LEU A 16 9.62 -10.27 17.16
N ASN A 17 10.46 -10.76 18.07
CA ASN A 17 10.01 -11.25 19.37
C ASN A 17 9.40 -10.14 20.24
N ILE A 18 9.98 -8.93 20.23
CA ILE A 18 9.44 -7.77 20.95
C ILE A 18 8.07 -7.39 20.38
N VAL A 19 7.96 -7.29 19.04
CA VAL A 19 6.67 -7.02 18.36
C VAL A 19 5.65 -8.08 18.72
N LYS A 20 6.02 -9.36 18.63
CA LYS A 20 5.14 -10.48 18.98
C LYS A 20 4.59 -10.34 20.41
N ALA A 21 5.46 -10.08 21.38
CA ALA A 21 5.07 -9.91 22.78
C ALA A 21 4.20 -8.67 23.00
N LYS A 22 4.57 -7.53 22.41
CA LYS A 22 3.84 -6.26 22.54
C LYS A 22 2.40 -6.35 22.07
N PHE A 23 2.15 -7.09 20.99
CA PHE A 23 0.83 -7.22 20.36
C PHE A 23 0.11 -8.54 20.70
N GLY A 24 0.66 -9.35 21.61
CA GLY A 24 0.03 -10.61 22.04
C GLY A 24 -0.12 -11.64 20.91
N LEU A 25 0.83 -11.67 19.97
CA LEU A 25 0.78 -12.54 18.79
C LEU A 25 1.28 -13.96 19.12
N ASN A 26 0.72 -14.96 18.43
CA ASN A 26 1.00 -16.37 18.72
C ASN A 26 2.37 -16.81 18.17
N ASP A 27 2.74 -16.33 16.98
CA ASP A 27 3.94 -16.75 16.28
C ASP A 27 4.66 -15.57 15.58
N LYS A 28 5.86 -15.85 15.07
CA LYS A 28 6.68 -14.84 14.37
C LYS A 28 6.12 -14.51 12.99
N SER A 29 5.37 -15.39 12.36
CA SER A 29 4.74 -15.13 11.07
C SER A 29 3.68 -14.03 11.18
N GLN A 30 2.89 -14.06 12.25
CA GLN A 30 1.95 -12.99 12.58
C GLN A 30 2.67 -11.65 12.82
N ALA A 31 3.81 -11.68 13.53
CA ALA A 31 4.61 -10.48 13.76
C ALA A 31 5.18 -9.91 12.44
N ILE A 32 5.66 -10.76 11.54
CA ILE A 32 6.13 -10.36 10.20
C ILE A 32 4.99 -9.72 9.42
N ASN A 33 3.82 -10.35 9.38
CA ASN A 33 2.65 -9.82 8.67
C ASN A 33 2.25 -8.43 9.19
N LEU A 34 2.27 -8.22 10.51
CA LEU A 34 1.98 -6.92 11.12
C LEU A 34 2.99 -5.85 10.69
N VAL A 35 4.29 -6.16 10.75
CA VAL A 35 5.36 -5.22 10.37
C VAL A 35 5.28 -4.87 8.88
N VAL A 36 5.04 -5.86 8.02
CA VAL A 36 4.91 -5.63 6.57
C VAL A 36 3.67 -4.81 6.26
N LYS A 37 2.56 -5.02 6.97
CA LYS A 37 1.36 -4.20 6.81
C LYS A 37 1.61 -2.74 7.20
N GLU A 38 2.28 -2.50 8.33
CA GLU A 38 2.68 -1.15 8.73
C GLU A 38 3.57 -0.49 7.68
N TYR A 39 4.52 -1.26 7.11
CA TYR A 39 5.35 -0.78 6.00
C TYR A 39 4.53 -0.46 4.74
N GLU A 40 3.53 -1.27 4.41
CA GLU A 40 2.60 -1.01 3.32
C GLU A 40 1.81 0.28 3.53
N GLU A 41 1.36 0.56 4.75
CA GLU A 41 0.58 1.76 5.05
C GLU A 41 1.45 3.04 5.13
N THR A 42 2.69 2.91 5.59
CA THR A 42 3.57 4.06 5.90
C THR A 42 4.57 4.39 4.81
N SER A 43 5.04 3.38 4.07
CA SER A 43 6.24 3.48 3.21
C SER A 43 5.99 3.07 1.77
N LEU A 44 5.06 2.14 1.52
CA LEU A 44 4.53 1.95 0.19
C LEU A 44 3.39 2.94 0.02
N GLU A 45 3.34 3.68 -1.09
CA GLU A 45 2.12 4.41 -1.41
C GLU A 45 0.99 3.36 -1.45
N PRO A 46 -0.07 3.49 -0.62
CA PRO A 46 -1.18 2.56 -0.69
C PRO A 46 -1.61 2.54 -2.14
N GLU A 47 -1.73 1.34 -2.73
CA GLU A 47 -2.17 1.23 -4.12
C GLU A 47 -3.33 2.21 -4.36
N LEU A 48 -3.31 2.92 -5.50
CA LEU A 48 -4.39 3.86 -5.84
C LEU A 48 -5.73 3.19 -5.48
N LYS A 49 -6.46 3.79 -4.52
CA LYS A 49 -7.75 3.27 -4.09
C LYS A 49 -8.57 2.95 -5.34
N PRO A 50 -9.32 1.84 -5.39
CA PRO A 50 -10.09 1.47 -6.58
C PRO A 50 -10.93 2.63 -7.14
N GLU A 51 -11.52 3.44 -6.26
CA GLU A 51 -12.24 4.67 -6.56
C GLU A 51 -11.42 5.70 -7.37
N TYR A 52 -10.13 5.83 -7.04
CA TYR A 52 -9.20 6.72 -7.72
C TYR A 52 -8.78 6.16 -9.08
N LYS A 53 -8.59 4.83 -9.19
CA LYS A 53 -8.35 4.14 -10.48
C LYS A 53 -9.53 4.36 -11.44
N GLU A 54 -10.77 4.27 -10.96
CA GLU A 54 -11.97 4.56 -11.75
C GLU A 54 -12.06 6.03 -12.17
N LYS A 55 -11.78 6.97 -11.25
CA LYS A 55 -11.77 8.41 -11.54
C LYS A 55 -10.73 8.76 -12.60
N LEU A 56 -9.51 8.23 -12.48
CA LEU A 56 -8.46 8.42 -13.48
C LEU A 56 -8.85 7.83 -14.84
N THR A 57 -9.48 6.65 -14.86
CA THR A 57 -9.98 6.04 -16.10
C THR A 57 -11.03 6.91 -16.79
N LYS A 58 -11.94 7.53 -16.02
CA LYS A 58 -12.95 8.47 -16.56
C LYS A 58 -12.29 9.74 -17.11
N ILE A 59 -11.31 10.29 -16.40
CA ILE A 59 -10.55 11.45 -16.85
C ILE A 59 -9.83 11.11 -18.16
N LEU A 60 -9.05 10.03 -18.20
CA LEU A 60 -8.31 9.61 -19.40
C LEU A 60 -9.21 9.39 -20.62
N LYS A 61 -10.40 8.80 -20.44
CA LYS A 61 -11.38 8.58 -21.52
C LYS A 61 -12.20 9.83 -21.86
N GLY A 62 -12.18 10.86 -21.02
CA GLY A 62 -12.90 12.11 -21.22
C GLY A 62 -12.33 12.91 -22.39
N LYS A 63 -13.16 13.82 -22.94
CA LYS A 63 -12.70 14.79 -23.95
C LYS A 63 -11.80 15.80 -23.24
N HIS A 64 -10.51 15.77 -23.56
CA HIS A 64 -9.55 16.75 -23.07
C HIS A 64 -9.54 17.94 -24.02
N LEU A 65 -10.06 19.07 -23.54
CA LEU A 65 -10.02 20.32 -24.29
C LEU A 65 -8.77 21.08 -23.90
N SER A 66 -8.04 21.58 -24.90
CA SER A 66 -7.07 22.64 -24.62
C SER A 66 -7.81 23.88 -24.12
N ARG A 67 -7.12 24.72 -23.35
CA ARG A 67 -7.71 25.96 -22.81
C ARG A 67 -8.45 26.78 -23.87
N LYS A 68 -7.88 26.89 -25.08
CA LYS A 68 -8.46 27.64 -26.21
C LYS A 68 -9.75 27.02 -26.75
N GLU A 69 -9.89 25.69 -26.67
CA GLU A 69 -11.10 24.99 -27.13
C GLU A 69 -12.19 25.05 -26.08
N PHE A 70 -11.83 24.96 -24.79
CA PHE A 70 -12.76 25.13 -23.68
C PHE A 70 -13.38 26.53 -23.67
N GLU A 71 -12.57 27.58 -23.85
CA GLU A 71 -13.03 28.98 -23.91
C GLU A 71 -14.00 29.23 -25.08
N LYS A 72 -13.98 28.41 -26.15
CA LYS A 72 -14.93 28.49 -27.27
C LYS A 72 -16.22 27.70 -27.06
N GLU A 73 -16.18 26.65 -26.25
CA GLU A 73 -17.32 25.76 -26.01
C GLU A 73 -18.24 26.28 -24.88
N VAL A 74 -17.72 27.18 -24.02
CA VAL A 74 -18.45 27.79 -22.88
C VAL A 74 -18.93 29.23 -23.16
N ALA A 75 -18.45 29.86 -24.24
CA ALA A 75 -18.88 31.19 -24.69
C ALA A 75 -20.15 31.11 -25.56
#